data_AF-A0A7Y5SDQ2-F1
#
_entry.id   AF-A0A7Y5SDQ2-F1
#
_cell.length_a   1.000
_cell.length_b   1.000
_cell.length_c   1.000
_cell.angle_alpha   90.00
_cell.angle_beta   90.00
_cell.angle_gamma   90.00
#
_symmetry.space_group_name_H-M   'P 1'
#
loop_
_entity.id
_entity.type
_entity.pdbx_description
1 polymer ?
#
loop_
_entity_poly.entity_id
_entity_poly.type
_entity_poly.pdbx_seq_one_letter_code
_entity_poly.pdbx_strand_id
1 'polypeptide(L)' 'NGWAPFQYKNWDGENEIEPGMVKWNGWAGGYGQLRYYFQHWQPIPSSRWTRCDFEKA' A
#
# COMPACT_ATOMS: atom_id res chain seq x y z
N ASN A 1 -6.38 4.60 4.66
CA ASN A 1 -6.82 3.91 5.87
C ASN A 1 -7.32 4.97 6.83
N GLY A 2 -8.61 4.91 7.17
CA GLY A 2 -9.41 6.06 7.60
C GLY A 2 -9.39 6.33 9.10
N TRP A 3 -8.99 5.33 9.89
CA TRP A 3 -8.93 5.39 11.35
C TRP A 3 -7.48 5.23 11.84
N ALA A 4 -7.17 5.88 12.95
CA ALA A 4 -5.86 5.76 13.61
C ALA A 4 -5.75 4.42 14.38
N PRO A 5 -4.54 3.84 14.52
CA PRO A 5 -4.36 2.52 15.15
C PRO A 5 -4.96 2.42 16.56
N PHE A 6 -4.82 3.45 17.39
CA PHE A 6 -5.36 3.48 18.75
C PHE A 6 -6.90 3.38 18.82
N GLN A 7 -7.60 3.56 17.70
CA GLN A 7 -9.06 3.42 17.61
C GLN A 7 -9.50 1.95 17.46
N TYR A 8 -8.56 1.04 17.17
CA TYR A 8 -8.78 -0.40 17.10
C TYR A 8 -8.39 -1.10 18.40
N LYS A 9 -8.98 -2.28 18.64
CA LYS A 9 -8.61 -3.13 19.79
C LYS A 9 -7.14 -3.52 19.66
N ASN A 10 -6.39 -3.46 20.76
CA ASN A 10 -4.95 -3.75 20.82
C ASN A 10 -4.07 -2.92 19.87
N TRP A 11 -4.62 -1.84 19.30
CA TRP A 11 -3.97 -1.00 18.31
C TRP A 11 -3.66 -1.74 16.99
N ASP A 12 -4.43 -2.80 16.71
CA ASP A 12 -4.29 -3.67 15.53
C ASP A 12 -5.36 -3.31 14.50
N GLY A 13 -5.02 -2.37 13.62
CA GLY A 13 -5.92 -1.80 12.64
C GLY A 13 -5.89 -2.46 11.26
N GLU A 14 -6.41 -1.74 10.28
CA GLU A 14 -6.47 -2.21 8.89
C GLU A 14 -5.11 -2.18 8.18
N ASN A 15 -4.13 -1.41 8.66
CA ASN A 15 -2.80 -1.32 8.03
C ASN A 15 -1.98 -2.60 8.27
N GLU A 16 -2.26 -3.30 9.35
CA GLU A 16 -1.48 -4.40 9.90
C GLU A 16 -1.62 -5.67 9.05
N ILE A 17 -2.68 -5.76 8.24
CA ILE A 17 -2.91 -6.83 7.27
C ILE A 17 -2.50 -6.46 5.84
N GLU A 18 -2.08 -5.22 5.58
CA GLU A 18 -1.73 -4.73 4.24
C GLU A 18 -0.22 -4.88 3.96
N PRO A 19 0.20 -5.80 3.06
CA PRO A 19 1.62 -6.06 2.81
C PRO A 19 2.36 -4.95 2.04
N GLY A 20 1.64 -3.95 1.52
CA GLY A 20 2.24 -2.84 0.77
C GLY A 20 2.88 -3.27 -0.55
N MET A 21 2.26 -4.20 -1.28
CA MET A 21 2.83 -4.75 -2.52
C MET A 21 3.12 -3.66 -3.55
N VAL A 22 4.28 -3.76 -4.21
CA VAL A 22 4.73 -2.82 -5.23
C VAL A 22 4.65 -3.47 -6.61
N LYS A 23 3.98 -2.81 -7.55
CA LYS A 23 3.94 -3.27 -8.94
C LYS A 23 5.30 -3.12 -9.61
N TRP A 24 5.78 -4.18 -10.27
CA TRP A 24 7.10 -4.19 -10.90
C TRP A 24 7.31 -3.07 -11.93
N ASN A 25 6.28 -2.71 -12.71
CA ASN A 25 6.36 -1.60 -13.67
C ASN A 25 6.76 -0.26 -13.04
N GLY A 26 6.53 -0.04 -11.74
CA GLY A 26 6.94 1.18 -11.04
C GLY A 26 8.46 1.35 -10.94
N TRP A 27 9.23 0.29 -11.23
CA TRP A 27 10.69 0.29 -11.30
C TRP A 27 11.25 0.54 -12.69
N ALA A 28 10.40 0.55 -13.73
CA ALA A 28 10.86 0.77 -15.09
C ALA A 28 11.47 2.17 -15.22
N GLY A 29 12.61 2.27 -15.91
CA GLY A 29 13.34 3.50 -16.12
C GLY A 29 14.11 3.50 -17.43
N GLY A 30 14.79 4.61 -17.75
CA GLY A 30 15.60 4.72 -18.95
C GLY A 30 14.81 4.91 -20.25
N TYR A 31 13.51 5.22 -20.16
CA TYR A 31 12.64 5.41 -21.30
C TYR A 31 11.86 6.73 -21.22
N GLY A 32 12.39 7.79 -21.85
CA GLY A 32 11.72 9.08 -22.01
C GLY A 32 11.14 9.65 -20.70
N GLN A 33 9.82 9.54 -20.56
CA GLN A 33 9.03 10.01 -19.42
C GLN A 33 9.11 9.12 -18.17
N LEU A 34 9.58 7.88 -18.30
CA LEU A 34 9.74 6.93 -17.20
C LEU A 34 11.03 7.26 -16.42
N ARG A 35 10.99 8.34 -15.65
CA ARG A 35 12.09 8.80 -14.80
C ARG A 35 11.56 9.24 -13.44
N TYR A 36 12.32 8.95 -12.40
CA TYR A 36 11.95 9.33 -11.05
C TYR A 36 11.77 10.85 -10.90
N TYR A 37 10.66 11.24 -10.30
CA TYR A 37 10.45 12.55 -9.71
C TYR A 37 9.88 12.38 -8.31
N PHE A 38 10.09 13.37 -7.44
CA PHE A 38 9.66 13.30 -6.05
C PHE A 38 8.18 12.88 -5.84
N GLN A 39 7.28 13.30 -6.74
CA GLN A 39 5.85 12.94 -6.67
C GLN A 39 5.36 12.15 -7.90
N HIS A 40 6.24 11.80 -8.84
CA HIS A 40 5.85 11.12 -10.07
C HIS A 40 6.80 9.99 -10.42
N TRP A 41 6.25 8.93 -11.00
CA TRP A 41 7.00 7.81 -11.54
C TRP A 41 7.99 7.20 -10.52
N GLN A 42 7.40 6.71 -9.43
CA GLN A 42 8.10 6.00 -8.38
C GLN A 42 7.35 4.70 -8.04
N PRO A 43 8.01 3.71 -7.46
CA PRO A 43 7.32 2.55 -6.91
C PRO A 43 6.37 3.00 -5.78
N ILE A 44 5.09 2.63 -5.88
CA ILE A 44 4.05 3.00 -4.89
C ILE A 44 3.51 1.71 -4.26
N PRO A 45 3.55 1.58 -2.92
CA PRO A 45 2.87 0.51 -2.20
C PRO A 45 1.35 0.56 -2.45
N SER A 46 0.76 -0.55 -2.86
CA SER A 46 -0.69 -0.69 -2.96
C SER A 46 -1.25 -1.38 -1.72
N SER A 47 -2.25 -0.74 -1.12
CA SER A 47 -3.10 -1.31 -0.06
C SER A 47 -4.35 -2.01 -0.62
N ARG A 48 -4.83 -1.53 -1.78
CA ARG A 48 -5.98 -2.12 -2.46
C ARG A 48 -5.58 -3.45 -3.10
N TRP A 49 -6.52 -4.41 -3.10
CA TRP A 49 -6.37 -5.81 -3.51
C TRP A 49 -5.79 -6.77 -2.46
N THR A 50 -5.59 -6.33 -1.22
CA THR A 50 -5.31 -7.24 -0.10
C THR A 50 -6.54 -8.12 0.15
N ARG A 51 -6.34 -9.45 0.18
CA ARG A 51 -7.39 -10.41 0.54
C ARG A 51 -7.41 -10.60 2.04
N CYS A 52 -8.60 -10.62 2.61
CA CYS A 52 -8.83 -10.97 4.01
C CYS A 52 -10.09 -11.82 4.12
N ASP A 53 -10.08 -12.70 5.11
CA ASP A 53 -11.27 -13.43 5.54
C ASP A 53 -11.94 -12.65 6.68
N PHE A 54 -13.24 -12.88 6.86
CA PHE A 54 -14.02 -12.25 7.91
C PHE A 54 -14.76 -13.30 8.72
N GLU A 55 -14.79 -13.09 10.03
CA GLU A 55 -15.61 -13.85 10.97
C GLU A 55 -16.32 -12.89 11.92
N LYS A 56 -17.36 -13.40 12.59
CA LYS A 56 -18.06 -12.62 13.61
C LYS A 56 -17.14 -12.46 14.83
N ALA A 57 -16.93 -11.23 15.26
CA ALA A 57 -16.18 -10.88 16.47
C ALA A 57 -16.83 -11.43 17.76
#